data_AF-A0A1V6C994-F1
#
_entry.id   AF-A0A1V6C994-F1
#
_cell.length_a   1.000
_cell.length_b   1.000
_cell.length_c   1.000
_cell.angle_alpha   90.00
_cell.angle_beta   90.00
_cell.angle_gamma   90.00
#
_symmetry.space_group_name_H-M   'P 1'
#
loop_
_entity.id
_entity.type
_entity.pdbx_description
1 polymer ?
#
loop_
_entity_poly.entity_id
_entity_poly.type
_entity_poly.pdbx_seq_one_letter_code
_entity_poly.pdbx_strand_id
1 'polypeptide(L)'
;MVDCPCGEKPPEEVCRCVTIKKVDCTAKPPMIWGVDENGNEITLVLESWMCDRYANYLVPEKCIKVCGVWSKIAISDTVSIKVLKLTKIVPVDCPCKEQEPDCFCMEVLRRDCEKGILYVKIGEKTVIMTVPADLCKMAEVGTCWWVCGEWVENPGAAPSFKLVKIEKRDCPCEEKPSEEICHCVTIKKVDCTREPPLVWGVDENGNEIVLVLTKEFCQKWANYLVPGRCVKVCGQMVKYPIDASTTGLGLKITKLEPTECPCQETQKEECICLEITDSSCSDGKYIAYGKQSNGRTWMLELGPDICKLFVKGTCWKVCGIVTAPTTRGGPAKMKVTKYEKVDCPCDSGQTECYCVTVLKADCNANPPVLYTKDTKGREIKVILTSDMLRICYLAKPGTCWKVCGKLTRLDSGEYVIYASTITATDCPCAGSQDCKWMRGIVSYVRYANNKWQVGFKRCDGTETVYVANEDLIDITRRYKLSQYKGCAELCINDNNEIVGWKALPDQDCCPK
;
A
#
# COMPACT_ATOMS: atom_id res chain seq x y z
N MET A 1 20.53 23.17 32.35
CA MET A 1 21.27 22.15 31.59
C MET A 1 20.83 22.27 30.16
N VAL A 2 21.80 22.28 29.25
CA VAL A 2 21.66 22.56 27.83
C VAL A 2 21.00 21.36 27.13
N ASP A 3 19.95 21.62 26.35
CA ASP A 3 19.27 20.65 25.51
C ASP A 3 20.26 19.97 24.54
N CYS A 4 20.23 18.63 24.49
CA CYS A 4 20.90 17.85 23.45
C CYS A 4 19.95 17.70 22.26
N PRO A 5 20.35 18.08 21.03
CA PRO A 5 19.48 17.95 19.86
C PRO A 5 19.42 16.49 19.38
N CYS A 6 18.19 16.00 19.19
CA CYS A 6 17.88 14.71 18.58
C CYS A 6 18.56 14.58 17.20
N GLY A 7 19.21 13.44 16.95
CA GLY A 7 19.83 13.12 15.67
C GLY A 7 18.81 13.14 14.52
N GLU A 8 19.09 13.95 13.51
CA GLU A 8 18.34 14.00 12.25
C GLU A 8 18.39 12.63 11.55
N LYS A 9 17.26 12.17 10.99
CA LYS A 9 17.24 11.01 10.08
C LYS A 9 18.22 11.27 8.92
N PRO A 10 18.99 10.25 8.47
CA PRO A 10 19.84 10.42 7.29
C PRO A 10 18.97 10.82 6.10
N PRO A 11 19.40 11.81 5.30
CA PRO A 11 18.55 12.37 4.28
C PRO A 11 18.41 11.40 3.09
N GLU A 12 17.17 11.15 2.67
CA GLU A 12 16.82 10.21 1.59
C GLU A 12 17.29 10.73 0.22
N GLU A 13 17.93 9.86 -0.57
CA GLU A 13 18.35 10.15 -1.93
C GLU A 13 17.16 10.02 -2.90
N VAL A 14 16.95 11.04 -3.72
CA VAL A 14 15.81 11.13 -4.65
C VAL A 14 16.34 11.33 -6.07
N CYS A 15 15.79 10.55 -7.02
CA CYS A 15 16.10 10.67 -8.44
C CYS A 15 14.95 11.35 -9.21
N ARG A 16 15.27 12.26 -10.12
CA ARG A 16 14.34 13.03 -10.95
C ARG A 16 14.87 13.18 -12.37
N CYS A 17 13.98 13.22 -13.35
CA CYS A 17 14.30 13.66 -14.70
C CYS A 17 14.06 15.17 -14.82
N VAL A 18 15.03 15.88 -15.39
CA VAL A 18 15.04 17.34 -15.47
C VAL A 18 15.39 17.78 -16.89
N THR A 19 14.53 18.59 -17.50
CA THR A 19 14.84 19.34 -18.73
C THR A 19 15.55 20.63 -18.34
N ILE A 20 16.76 20.80 -18.86
CA ILE A 20 17.64 21.92 -18.51
C ILE A 20 17.14 23.20 -19.18
N LYS A 21 16.88 24.23 -18.40
CA LYS A 21 16.63 25.59 -18.91
C LYS A 21 17.92 26.40 -18.97
N LYS A 22 18.76 26.29 -17.93
CA LYS A 22 19.99 27.07 -17.79
C LYS A 22 21.01 26.32 -16.94
N VAL A 23 22.29 26.44 -17.30
CA VAL A 23 23.42 25.93 -16.52
C VAL A 23 24.39 27.08 -16.25
N ASP A 24 24.88 27.18 -15.02
CA ASP A 24 25.98 28.06 -14.65
C ASP A 24 27.08 27.26 -13.92
N CYS A 25 28.10 26.89 -14.69
CA CYS A 25 29.26 26.16 -14.17
C CYS A 25 30.32 27.06 -13.51
N THR A 26 30.15 28.38 -13.56
CA THR A 26 31.10 29.33 -12.97
C THR A 26 30.66 29.83 -11.58
N ALA A 27 29.38 29.63 -11.24
CA ALA A 27 28.85 29.84 -9.89
C ALA A 27 29.54 28.95 -8.84
N LYS A 28 29.57 29.42 -7.59
CA LYS A 28 30.10 28.68 -6.43
C LYS A 28 28.99 28.51 -5.38
N PRO A 29 28.35 27.32 -5.27
CA PRO A 29 28.58 26.11 -6.07
C PRO A 29 27.94 26.20 -7.46
N PRO A 30 28.36 25.35 -8.44
CA PRO A 30 27.77 25.34 -9.77
C PRO A 30 26.29 24.91 -9.76
N MET A 31 25.47 25.52 -10.62
CA MET A 31 24.01 25.40 -10.56
C MET A 31 23.36 25.07 -11.91
N ILE A 32 22.25 24.33 -11.85
CA ILE A 32 21.36 24.06 -12.98
C ILE A 32 19.95 24.49 -12.58
N TRP A 33 19.26 25.18 -13.50
CA TRP A 33 17.82 25.43 -13.41
C TRP A 33 17.11 24.66 -14.51
N GLY A 34 16.03 24.00 -14.17
CA GLY A 34 15.27 23.19 -15.10
C GLY A 34 13.83 22.96 -14.67
N VAL A 35 13.16 22.11 -15.42
CA VAL A 35 11.79 21.67 -15.16
C VAL A 35 11.79 20.16 -14.98
N ASP A 36 11.17 19.66 -13.93
CA ASP A 36 11.09 18.22 -13.66
C ASP A 36 10.05 17.51 -14.55
N GLU A 37 9.98 16.18 -14.48
CA GLU A 37 9.02 15.35 -15.22
C GLU A 37 7.54 15.70 -14.99
N ASN A 38 7.22 16.45 -13.93
CA ASN A 38 5.87 16.87 -13.57
C ASN A 38 5.58 18.33 -13.95
N GLY A 39 6.53 19.02 -14.60
CA GLY A 39 6.39 20.41 -14.99
C GLY A 39 6.77 21.43 -13.91
N ASN A 40 7.35 21.00 -12.77
CA ASN A 40 7.75 21.91 -11.69
C ASN A 40 9.15 22.49 -11.93
N GLU A 41 9.35 23.75 -11.57
CA GLU A 41 10.68 24.35 -11.59
C GLU A 41 11.56 23.75 -10.49
N ILE A 42 12.78 23.36 -10.85
CA ILE A 42 13.74 22.76 -9.95
C ILE A 42 15.12 23.41 -10.10
N THR A 43 15.80 23.58 -8.98
CA THR A 43 17.18 24.06 -8.90
C THR A 43 18.09 22.96 -8.36
N LEU A 44 19.13 22.64 -9.12
CA LEU A 44 20.10 21.58 -8.82
C LEU A 44 21.46 22.19 -8.54
N VAL A 45 22.19 21.59 -7.59
CA VAL A 45 23.56 21.97 -7.27
C VAL A 45 24.51 20.82 -7.62
N LEU A 46 25.55 21.15 -8.36
CA LEU A 46 26.58 20.23 -8.81
C LEU A 46 27.83 20.34 -7.94
N GLU A 47 28.64 19.29 -7.93
CA GLU A 47 30.03 19.41 -7.52
C GLU A 47 30.89 19.91 -8.69
N SER A 48 31.97 20.65 -8.41
CA SER A 48 32.77 21.31 -9.43
C SER A 48 33.28 20.37 -10.53
N TRP A 49 33.63 19.12 -10.19
CA TRP A 49 34.10 18.13 -11.18
C TRP A 49 33.00 17.62 -12.13
N MET A 50 31.72 17.75 -11.76
CA MET A 50 30.60 17.26 -12.58
C MET A 50 30.39 18.15 -13.82
N CYS A 51 30.72 19.43 -13.74
CA CYS A 51 30.64 20.36 -14.87
C CYS A 51 31.53 19.90 -16.03
N ASP A 52 32.79 19.54 -15.74
CA ASP A 52 33.73 19.11 -16.78
C ASP A 52 33.34 17.73 -17.35
N ARG A 53 32.92 16.80 -16.48
CA ARG A 53 32.58 15.43 -16.89
C ARG A 53 31.32 15.35 -17.76
N TYR A 54 30.34 16.22 -17.52
CA TYR A 54 29.04 16.18 -18.21
C TYR A 54 28.79 17.40 -19.12
N ALA A 55 29.82 18.17 -19.47
CA ALA A 55 29.73 19.39 -20.28
C ALA A 55 28.86 19.25 -21.55
N ASN A 56 28.95 18.11 -22.25
CA ASN A 56 28.18 17.85 -23.48
C ASN A 56 26.67 17.61 -23.26
N TYR A 57 26.27 17.35 -22.02
CA TYR A 57 24.89 17.04 -21.62
C TYR A 57 24.27 18.16 -20.78
N LEU A 58 25.09 18.98 -20.13
CA LEU A 58 24.68 20.16 -19.37
C LEU A 58 24.45 21.37 -20.29
N VAL A 59 23.55 21.21 -21.25
CA VAL A 59 23.19 22.21 -22.26
C VAL A 59 21.69 22.51 -22.14
N PRO A 60 21.24 23.76 -22.33
CA PRO A 60 19.80 24.07 -22.39
C PRO A 60 19.06 23.16 -23.37
N GLU A 61 17.79 22.87 -23.06
CA GLU A 61 16.86 22.02 -23.82
C GLU A 61 17.17 20.51 -23.81
N LYS A 62 18.31 20.07 -23.25
CA LYS A 62 18.58 18.64 -23.03
C LYS A 62 17.95 18.12 -21.74
N CYS A 63 17.65 16.82 -21.71
CA CYS A 63 17.15 16.12 -20.54
C CYS A 63 18.27 15.37 -19.82
N ILE A 64 18.24 15.38 -18.48
CA ILE A 64 19.14 14.60 -17.64
C ILE A 64 18.35 13.92 -16.51
N LYS A 65 18.68 12.66 -16.20
CA LYS A 65 18.21 12.00 -14.99
C LYS A 65 19.23 12.21 -13.89
N VAL A 66 18.82 12.85 -12.80
CA VAL A 66 19.69 13.26 -11.71
C VAL A 66 19.23 12.62 -10.41
N CYS A 67 20.17 12.15 -9.60
CA CYS A 67 19.91 11.69 -8.23
C CYS A 67 20.63 12.62 -7.26
N GLY A 68 20.03 12.87 -6.10
CA GLY A 68 20.60 13.75 -5.11
C GLY A 68 19.80 13.84 -3.84
N VAL A 69 20.30 14.66 -2.93
CA VAL A 69 19.73 14.85 -1.59
C VAL A 69 19.25 16.29 -1.47
N TRP A 70 18.04 16.47 -0.94
CA TRP A 70 17.50 17.81 -0.70
C TRP A 70 18.32 18.52 0.38
N SER A 71 18.83 19.70 0.04
CA SER A 71 19.60 20.54 0.94
C SER A 71 19.09 21.99 0.91
N LYS A 72 19.44 22.77 1.93
CA LYS A 72 19.22 24.22 1.95
C LYS A 72 20.55 24.91 1.76
N ILE A 73 20.63 25.82 0.80
CA ILE A 73 21.78 26.73 0.64
C ILE A 73 21.34 28.15 0.87
N ALA A 74 22.15 28.89 1.62
CA ALA A 74 22.02 30.33 1.78
C ALA A 74 22.53 31.03 0.51
N ILE A 75 21.68 31.88 -0.08
CA ILE A 75 22.06 32.78 -1.17
C ILE A 75 22.46 34.15 -0.61
N SER A 76 21.93 34.51 0.57
CA SER A 76 22.31 35.69 1.35
C SER A 76 22.14 35.42 2.84
N ASP A 77 22.52 36.39 3.68
CA ASP A 77 22.38 36.33 5.15
C ASP A 77 20.91 36.14 5.62
N THR A 78 19.93 36.37 4.74
CA THR A 78 18.49 36.32 5.04
C THR A 78 17.68 35.38 4.16
N VAL A 79 18.26 34.82 3.09
CA VAL A 79 17.54 33.99 2.12
C VAL A 79 18.23 32.64 1.93
N SER A 80 17.52 31.57 2.27
CA SER A 80 17.91 30.19 1.94
C SER A 80 16.90 29.57 0.98
N ILE A 81 17.42 28.89 -0.04
CA ILE A 81 16.59 28.14 -0.99
C ILE A 81 16.79 26.64 -0.79
N LYS A 82 15.74 25.87 -1.07
CA LYS A 82 15.80 24.41 -1.09
C LYS A 82 16.26 23.97 -2.48
N VAL A 83 17.33 23.18 -2.53
CA VAL A 83 17.93 22.67 -3.77
C VAL A 83 18.17 21.18 -3.67
N LEU A 84 18.29 20.52 -4.81
CA LEU A 84 18.74 19.14 -4.87
C LEU A 84 20.26 19.13 -5.09
N LYS A 85 21.03 18.73 -4.07
CA LYS A 85 22.48 18.53 -4.22
C LYS A 85 22.71 17.20 -4.91
N LEU A 86 23.28 17.23 -6.11
CA LEU A 86 23.40 16.06 -6.96
C LEU A 86 24.55 15.14 -6.52
N THR A 87 24.26 13.85 -6.51
CA THR A 87 25.22 12.75 -6.30
C THR A 87 25.55 12.04 -7.61
N LYS A 88 24.58 12.01 -8.55
CA LYS A 88 24.71 11.28 -9.82
C LYS A 88 23.92 11.95 -10.95
N ILE A 89 24.48 11.92 -12.15
CA ILE A 89 23.85 12.37 -13.41
C ILE A 89 23.91 11.23 -14.41
N VAL A 90 22.79 10.97 -15.09
CA VAL A 90 22.64 10.01 -16.18
C VAL A 90 22.05 10.77 -17.37
N PRO A 91 22.80 10.92 -18.47
CA PRO A 91 22.26 11.48 -19.71
C PRO A 91 21.10 10.65 -20.25
N VAL A 92 20.06 11.30 -20.76
CA VAL A 92 18.85 10.66 -21.31
C VAL A 92 18.29 11.51 -22.46
N ASP A 93 17.62 10.87 -23.42
CA ASP A 93 16.95 11.59 -24.51
C ASP A 93 15.54 12.06 -24.08
N CYS A 94 15.13 13.23 -24.57
CA CYS A 94 13.81 13.78 -24.27
C CYS A 94 12.72 13.14 -25.16
N PRO A 95 11.50 12.87 -24.64
CA PRO A 95 11.05 13.02 -23.26
C PRO A 95 11.34 11.78 -22.39
N CYS A 96 11.59 12.02 -21.10
CA CYS A 96 11.91 10.97 -20.13
C CYS A 96 10.67 10.13 -19.77
N LYS A 97 10.44 9.08 -20.55
CA LYS A 97 9.72 7.88 -20.09
C LYS A 97 10.72 6.73 -20.10
N GLU A 98 10.61 5.78 -19.17
CA GLU A 98 11.29 4.49 -19.36
C GLU A 98 10.84 3.94 -20.72
N GLN A 99 11.77 3.89 -21.69
CA GLN A 99 11.50 3.26 -22.96
C GLN A 99 11.52 1.75 -22.73
N GLU A 100 10.34 1.14 -22.80
CA GLU A 100 10.27 -0.27 -23.18
C GLU A 100 10.90 -0.41 -24.59
N PRO A 101 11.67 -1.47 -24.85
CA PRO A 101 12.29 -1.67 -26.16
C PRO A 101 11.20 -1.67 -27.24
N ASP A 102 11.43 -0.98 -28.36
CA ASP A 102 10.49 -0.96 -29.48
C ASP A 102 10.35 -2.38 -30.02
N CYS A 103 9.16 -2.95 -29.82
CA CYS A 103 8.85 -4.30 -30.25
C CYS A 103 7.91 -4.27 -31.45
N PHE A 104 8.31 -4.90 -32.56
CA PHE A 104 7.47 -5.02 -33.75
C PHE A 104 7.65 -6.36 -34.44
N CYS A 105 6.63 -6.77 -35.20
CA CYS A 105 6.72 -7.92 -36.06
C CYS A 105 7.35 -7.52 -37.40
N MET A 106 8.28 -8.34 -37.87
CA MET A 106 8.95 -8.16 -39.16
C MET A 106 8.82 -9.43 -40.00
N GLU A 107 8.53 -9.28 -41.28
CA GLU A 107 8.60 -10.35 -42.28
C GLU A 107 9.90 -10.23 -43.07
N VAL A 108 10.66 -11.31 -43.21
CA VAL A 108 11.93 -11.29 -43.94
C VAL A 108 11.67 -11.40 -45.43
N LEU A 109 11.90 -10.31 -46.18
CA LEU A 109 11.72 -10.28 -47.62
C LEU A 109 13.00 -10.70 -48.37
N ARG A 110 14.17 -10.31 -47.83
CA ARG A 110 15.48 -10.62 -48.41
C ARG A 110 16.57 -10.54 -47.36
N ARG A 111 17.66 -11.32 -47.51
CA ARG A 111 18.82 -11.31 -46.61
C ARG A 111 20.14 -11.15 -47.37
N ASP A 112 21.06 -10.38 -46.81
CA ASP A 112 22.46 -10.25 -47.21
C ASP A 112 23.33 -10.46 -45.96
N CYS A 113 23.68 -11.73 -45.70
CA CYS A 113 24.38 -12.11 -44.47
C CYS A 113 25.89 -11.84 -44.52
N GLU A 114 26.47 -11.56 -45.69
CA GLU A 114 27.88 -11.12 -45.78
C GLU A 114 28.04 -9.70 -45.22
N LYS A 115 26.99 -8.87 -45.37
CA LYS A 115 26.94 -7.52 -44.80
C LYS A 115 26.13 -7.41 -43.51
N GLY A 116 25.52 -8.52 -43.06
CA GLY A 116 24.69 -8.56 -41.86
C GLY A 116 23.38 -7.77 -41.98
N ILE A 117 22.78 -7.73 -43.18
CA ILE A 117 21.61 -6.90 -43.48
C ILE A 117 20.39 -7.78 -43.81
N LEU A 118 19.25 -7.46 -43.21
CA LEU A 118 17.93 -7.98 -43.59
C LEU A 118 17.08 -6.86 -44.21
N TYR A 119 16.38 -7.19 -45.29
CA TYR A 119 15.29 -6.38 -45.82
C TYR A 119 14.01 -6.97 -45.28
N VAL A 120 13.31 -6.20 -44.47
CA VAL A 120 12.12 -6.68 -43.77
C VAL A 120 10.92 -5.80 -44.04
N LYS A 121 9.74 -6.39 -43.99
CA LYS A 121 8.48 -5.67 -44.02
C LYS A 121 7.97 -5.48 -42.60
N ILE A 122 7.68 -4.24 -42.22
CA ILE A 122 7.07 -3.87 -40.94
C ILE A 122 5.79 -3.11 -41.27
N GLY A 123 4.63 -3.71 -41.02
CA GLY A 123 3.35 -3.19 -41.52
C GLY A 123 3.34 -3.08 -43.06
N GLU A 124 3.15 -1.89 -43.59
CA GLU A 124 3.19 -1.61 -45.04
C GLU A 124 4.56 -1.14 -45.56
N LYS A 125 5.54 -0.94 -44.68
CA LYS A 125 6.85 -0.36 -45.04
C LYS A 125 7.94 -1.42 -45.14
N THR A 126 8.80 -1.29 -46.14
CA THR A 126 10.03 -2.07 -46.24
C THR A 126 11.18 -1.31 -45.60
N VAL A 127 11.90 -1.95 -44.69
CA VAL A 127 12.99 -1.37 -43.91
C VAL A 127 14.24 -2.23 -44.04
N ILE A 128 15.40 -1.59 -44.00
CA ILE A 128 16.71 -2.25 -43.98
C ILE A 128 17.17 -2.32 -42.53
N MET A 129 17.43 -3.53 -42.02
CA MET A 129 17.87 -3.78 -40.66
C MET A 129 19.25 -4.43 -40.63
N THR A 130 20.15 -3.87 -39.83
CA THR A 130 21.44 -4.51 -39.53
C THR A 130 21.25 -5.48 -38.37
N VAL A 131 21.61 -6.75 -38.55
CA VAL A 131 21.41 -7.80 -37.56
C VAL A 131 22.69 -8.60 -37.31
N PRO A 132 22.84 -9.23 -36.14
CA PRO A 132 23.94 -10.17 -35.88
C PRO A 132 23.96 -11.31 -36.90
N ALA A 133 25.16 -11.81 -37.21
CA ALA A 133 25.36 -12.86 -38.22
C ALA A 133 24.54 -14.13 -37.95
N ASP A 134 24.37 -14.51 -36.69
CA ASP A 134 23.59 -15.68 -36.29
C ASP A 134 22.11 -15.50 -36.57
N LEU A 135 21.58 -14.30 -36.35
CA LEU A 135 20.20 -13.97 -36.67
C LEU A 135 19.96 -13.97 -38.18
N CYS A 136 20.89 -13.44 -38.97
CA CYS A 136 20.76 -13.46 -40.43
C CYS A 136 20.67 -14.89 -41.00
N LYS A 137 21.38 -15.85 -40.38
CA LYS A 137 21.33 -17.26 -40.77
C LYS A 137 19.98 -17.91 -40.46
N MET A 138 19.37 -17.57 -39.32
CA MET A 138 18.09 -18.12 -38.85
C MET A 138 16.87 -17.51 -39.55
N ALA A 139 16.97 -16.23 -39.95
CA ALA A 139 15.91 -15.46 -40.59
C ALA A 139 15.77 -15.83 -42.08
N GLU A 140 15.07 -16.93 -42.37
CA GLU A 140 14.78 -17.36 -43.75
C GLU A 140 13.76 -16.43 -44.44
N VAL A 141 13.84 -16.30 -45.76
CA VAL A 141 12.90 -15.48 -46.54
C VAL A 141 11.48 -16.04 -46.38
N GLY A 142 10.51 -15.17 -46.12
CA GLY A 142 9.10 -15.53 -45.87
C GLY A 142 8.79 -15.92 -44.43
N THR A 143 9.74 -15.81 -43.50
CA THR A 143 9.50 -16.05 -42.07
C THR A 143 9.19 -14.75 -41.32
N CYS A 144 8.29 -14.85 -40.34
CA CYS A 144 7.90 -13.73 -39.48
C CYS A 144 8.59 -13.82 -38.12
N TRP A 145 9.02 -12.68 -37.59
CA TRP A 145 9.75 -12.59 -36.34
C TRP A 145 9.27 -11.40 -35.54
N TRP A 146 9.05 -11.60 -34.25
CA TRP A 146 8.87 -10.52 -33.29
C TRP A 146 10.23 -10.07 -32.80
N VAL A 147 10.60 -8.82 -33.08
CA VAL A 147 11.89 -8.25 -32.70
C VAL A 147 11.66 -7.07 -31.77
N CYS A 148 12.39 -7.06 -30.66
CA CYS A 148 12.44 -5.94 -29.72
C CYS A 148 13.86 -5.40 -29.67
N GLY A 149 14.00 -4.09 -29.66
CA GLY A 149 15.32 -3.46 -29.69
C GLY A 149 15.24 -1.95 -29.62
N GLU A 150 16.37 -1.32 -29.89
CA GLU A 150 16.53 0.13 -29.80
C GLU A 150 16.99 0.67 -31.16
N TRP A 151 16.38 1.76 -31.60
CA TRP A 151 16.88 2.49 -32.76
C TRP A 151 18.16 3.25 -32.37
N VAL A 152 19.26 2.93 -33.05
CA VAL A 152 20.53 3.62 -32.90
C VAL A 152 20.67 4.61 -34.06
N GLU A 153 20.55 5.89 -33.75
CA GLU A 153 20.83 6.97 -34.69
C GLU A 153 22.32 7.34 -34.61
N ASN A 154 23.04 7.18 -35.72
CA ASN A 154 24.41 7.65 -35.85
C ASN A 154 24.42 8.91 -36.73
N PRO A 155 25.09 10.00 -36.32
CA PRO A 155 25.19 11.21 -37.14
C PRO A 155 25.86 10.89 -38.50
N GLY A 156 25.10 11.03 -39.58
CA GLY A 156 25.59 10.82 -40.95
C GLY A 156 25.41 9.40 -41.54
N ALA A 157 24.70 8.50 -40.87
CA ALA A 157 24.37 7.17 -41.39
C ALA A 157 22.86 6.86 -41.31
N ALA A 158 22.38 5.88 -42.09
CA ALA A 158 21.01 5.40 -41.98
C ALA A 158 20.76 4.79 -40.59
N PRO A 159 19.59 5.03 -39.96
CA PRO A 159 19.28 4.55 -38.62
C PRO A 159 19.36 3.02 -38.56
N SER A 160 20.03 2.49 -37.55
CA SER A 160 20.25 1.04 -37.38
C SER A 160 19.52 0.53 -36.15
N PHE A 161 18.77 -0.57 -36.28
CA PHE A 161 18.03 -1.15 -35.15
C PHE A 161 18.88 -2.19 -34.43
N LYS A 162 19.18 -1.95 -33.15
CA LYS A 162 19.95 -2.85 -32.30
C LYS A 162 19.00 -3.81 -31.58
N LEU A 163 19.02 -5.07 -31.96
CA LEU A 163 18.19 -6.10 -31.35
C LEU A 163 18.57 -6.39 -29.89
N VAL A 164 17.55 -6.48 -29.04
CA VAL A 164 17.61 -6.90 -27.63
C VAL A 164 16.94 -8.26 -27.43
N LYS A 165 15.81 -8.53 -28.09
CA LYS A 165 15.08 -9.80 -27.99
C LYS A 165 14.47 -10.19 -29.34
N ILE A 166 14.43 -11.49 -29.64
CA ILE A 166 13.76 -12.03 -30.82
C ILE A 166 12.96 -13.30 -30.53
N GLU A 167 11.79 -13.42 -31.16
CA GLU A 167 10.94 -14.62 -31.15
C GLU A 167 10.41 -14.94 -32.56
N LYS A 168 10.48 -16.20 -33.00
CA LYS A 168 9.90 -16.64 -34.29
C LYS A 168 8.37 -16.69 -34.19
N ARG A 169 7.64 -16.26 -35.24
CA ARG A 169 6.17 -16.24 -35.30
C ARG A 169 5.65 -16.79 -36.64
N ASP A 170 4.39 -17.19 -36.66
CA ASP A 170 3.68 -17.58 -37.89
C ASP A 170 3.16 -16.33 -38.62
N CYS A 171 3.17 -16.34 -39.96
CA CYS A 171 2.68 -15.23 -40.80
C CYS A 171 1.18 -15.41 -41.14
N PRO A 172 0.37 -14.34 -41.28
CA PRO A 172 0.69 -12.91 -41.14
C PRO A 172 0.66 -12.43 -39.69
N CYS A 173 1.49 -11.42 -39.38
CA CYS A 173 1.56 -10.82 -38.05
C CYS A 173 0.29 -10.00 -37.76
N GLU A 174 -0.59 -10.47 -36.88
CA GLU A 174 -1.64 -9.62 -36.29
C GLU A 174 -1.03 -8.65 -35.26
N GLU A 175 -1.56 -7.42 -35.19
CA GLU A 175 -1.03 -6.32 -34.36
C GLU A 175 -1.07 -6.59 -32.86
N LYS A 176 0.05 -6.23 -32.20
CA LYS A 176 0.32 -6.10 -30.75
C LYS A 176 -0.05 -7.34 -29.89
N PRO A 177 0.89 -7.94 -29.13
CA PRO A 177 0.49 -8.94 -28.14
C PRO A 177 -0.52 -8.30 -27.20
N SER A 178 -1.73 -8.85 -27.14
CA SER A 178 -2.68 -8.51 -26.08
C SER A 178 -1.98 -8.75 -24.74
N GLU A 179 -2.13 -7.80 -23.81
CA GLU A 179 -1.64 -7.93 -22.44
C GLU A 179 -1.91 -9.34 -21.92
N GLU A 180 -0.88 -9.98 -21.35
CA GLU A 180 -1.03 -11.32 -20.79
C GLU A 180 -1.93 -11.23 -19.56
N ILE A 181 -3.12 -11.83 -19.64
CA ILE A 181 -4.13 -11.76 -18.59
C ILE A 181 -4.04 -13.04 -17.77
N CYS A 182 -3.99 -12.89 -16.43
CA CYS A 182 -3.96 -13.99 -15.49
C CYS A 182 -5.27 -14.09 -14.72
N HIS A 183 -5.84 -15.30 -14.64
CA HIS A 183 -7.08 -15.62 -13.92
C HIS A 183 -6.89 -16.83 -13.01
N CYS A 184 -7.62 -16.89 -11.89
CA CYS A 184 -7.87 -18.11 -11.14
C CYS A 184 -9.14 -18.74 -11.67
N VAL A 185 -9.05 -19.97 -12.17
CA VAL A 185 -10.18 -20.66 -12.79
C VAL A 185 -10.55 -21.91 -12.01
N THR A 186 -11.80 -21.96 -11.55
CA THR A 186 -12.43 -23.20 -11.05
C THR A 186 -12.93 -24.01 -12.24
N ILE A 187 -12.38 -25.20 -12.43
CA ILE A 187 -12.65 -26.03 -13.59
C ILE A 187 -14.03 -26.67 -13.47
N LYS A 188 -14.88 -26.49 -14.48
CA LYS A 188 -16.19 -27.14 -14.60
C LYS A 188 -16.14 -28.35 -15.52
N LYS A 189 -15.47 -28.22 -16.66
CA LYS A 189 -15.43 -29.25 -17.71
C LYS A 189 -14.13 -29.17 -18.47
N VAL A 190 -13.60 -30.33 -18.88
CA VAL A 190 -12.38 -30.44 -19.68
C VAL A 190 -12.64 -31.37 -20.85
N ASP A 191 -12.21 -30.98 -22.05
CA ASP A 191 -12.22 -31.80 -23.25
C ASP A 191 -10.85 -31.71 -23.94
N CYS A 192 -9.96 -32.63 -23.57
CA CYS A 192 -8.65 -32.78 -24.19
C CYS A 192 -8.70 -33.50 -25.55
N THR A 193 -9.86 -34.03 -25.96
CA THR A 193 -9.99 -34.82 -27.21
C THR A 193 -10.32 -33.97 -28.43
N ARG A 194 -10.79 -32.75 -28.21
CA ARG A 194 -11.09 -31.75 -29.23
C ARG A 194 -9.82 -31.13 -29.83
N GLU A 195 -9.93 -30.58 -31.04
CA GLU A 195 -8.92 -29.73 -31.67
C GLU A 195 -9.46 -28.29 -31.88
N PRO A 196 -8.93 -27.28 -31.17
CA PRO A 196 -7.98 -27.37 -30.05
C PRO A 196 -8.65 -27.92 -28.76
N PRO A 197 -7.88 -28.51 -27.83
CA PRO A 197 -8.34 -28.85 -26.49
C PRO A 197 -8.92 -27.66 -25.73
N LEU A 198 -10.04 -27.87 -25.04
CA LEU A 198 -10.76 -26.81 -24.32
C LEU A 198 -11.03 -27.17 -22.86
N VAL A 199 -10.94 -26.17 -22.00
CA VAL A 199 -11.37 -26.23 -20.59
C VAL A 199 -12.38 -25.12 -20.35
N TRP A 200 -13.52 -25.47 -19.76
CA TRP A 200 -14.52 -24.51 -19.31
C TRP A 200 -14.43 -24.39 -17.80
N GLY A 201 -14.43 -23.17 -17.32
CA GLY A 201 -14.40 -22.89 -15.89
C GLY A 201 -15.06 -21.58 -15.55
N VAL A 202 -14.94 -21.23 -14.28
CA VAL A 202 -15.41 -19.97 -13.72
C VAL A 202 -14.21 -19.24 -13.14
N ASP A 203 -14.00 -18.01 -13.57
CA ASP A 203 -12.94 -17.15 -13.07
C ASP A 203 -13.20 -16.69 -11.62
N GLU A 204 -12.26 -15.92 -11.07
CA GLU A 204 -12.35 -15.38 -9.72
C GLU A 204 -13.56 -14.46 -9.47
N ASN A 205 -14.13 -13.90 -10.53
CA ASN A 205 -15.25 -12.97 -10.47
C ASN A 205 -16.61 -13.67 -10.68
N GLY A 206 -16.62 -14.98 -10.90
CA GLY A 206 -17.84 -15.72 -11.18
C GLY A 206 -18.23 -15.75 -12.66
N ASN A 207 -17.39 -15.21 -13.57
CA ASN A 207 -17.65 -15.22 -15.00
C ASN A 207 -17.23 -16.56 -15.62
N GLU A 208 -17.97 -16.98 -16.64
CA GLU A 208 -17.58 -18.16 -17.42
C GLU A 208 -16.38 -17.82 -18.31
N ILE A 209 -15.36 -18.67 -18.25
CA ILE A 209 -14.16 -18.54 -19.05
C ILE A 209 -13.86 -19.86 -19.77
N VAL A 210 -13.40 -19.75 -21.02
CA VAL A 210 -12.93 -20.88 -21.82
C VAL A 210 -11.42 -20.75 -21.99
N LEU A 211 -10.70 -21.80 -21.61
CA LEU A 211 -9.26 -21.89 -21.79
C LEU A 211 -8.94 -22.77 -23.01
N VAL A 212 -8.09 -22.26 -23.89
CA VAL A 212 -7.63 -22.93 -25.10
C VAL A 212 -6.23 -23.48 -24.84
N LEU A 213 -6.08 -24.79 -24.97
CA LEU A 213 -4.87 -25.54 -24.64
C LEU A 213 -4.27 -26.20 -25.89
N THR A 214 -3.00 -26.54 -25.84
CA THR A 214 -2.42 -27.51 -26.79
C THR A 214 -2.61 -28.93 -26.26
N LYS A 215 -2.57 -29.94 -27.14
CA LYS A 215 -2.67 -31.37 -26.75
C LYS A 215 -1.62 -31.75 -25.70
N GLU A 216 -0.39 -31.29 -25.90
CA GLU A 216 0.72 -31.51 -24.97
C GLU A 216 0.45 -30.89 -23.59
N PHE A 217 -0.08 -29.65 -23.56
CA PHE A 217 -0.39 -28.96 -22.31
C PHE A 217 -1.54 -29.64 -21.55
N CYS A 218 -2.57 -30.08 -22.27
CA CYS A 218 -3.71 -30.82 -21.70
C CYS A 218 -3.26 -32.15 -21.07
N GLN A 219 -2.34 -32.87 -21.73
CA GLN A 219 -1.79 -34.12 -21.21
C GLN A 219 -0.89 -33.88 -19.99
N LYS A 220 0.02 -32.88 -20.05
CA LYS A 220 0.94 -32.55 -18.96
C LYS A 220 0.22 -32.18 -17.67
N TRP A 221 -0.92 -31.48 -17.78
CA TRP A 221 -1.67 -30.97 -16.62
C TRP A 221 -2.97 -31.73 -16.34
N ALA A 222 -3.16 -32.93 -16.91
CA ALA A 222 -4.39 -33.71 -16.80
C ALA A 222 -4.86 -33.93 -15.34
N ASN A 223 -3.94 -34.08 -14.39
CA ASN A 223 -4.26 -34.27 -12.96
C ASN A 223 -4.77 -33.01 -12.25
N TYR A 224 -4.55 -31.83 -12.82
CA TYR A 224 -5.00 -30.55 -12.30
C TYR A 224 -6.18 -30.00 -13.10
N LEU A 225 -6.28 -30.38 -14.37
CA LEU A 225 -7.39 -30.08 -15.26
C LEU A 225 -8.56 -31.06 -15.04
N VAL A 226 -9.12 -31.05 -13.83
CA VAL A 226 -10.23 -31.91 -13.42
C VAL A 226 -11.37 -31.05 -12.88
N PRO A 227 -12.65 -31.35 -13.20
CA PRO A 227 -13.79 -30.66 -12.62
C PRO A 227 -13.68 -30.55 -11.09
N GLY A 228 -13.90 -29.35 -10.55
CA GLY A 228 -13.82 -29.04 -9.12
C GLY A 228 -12.44 -28.63 -8.60
N ARG A 229 -11.39 -28.63 -9.42
CA ARG A 229 -10.05 -28.11 -9.06
C ARG A 229 -9.84 -26.69 -9.57
N CYS A 230 -8.89 -26.00 -8.94
CA CYS A 230 -8.58 -24.60 -9.19
C CYS A 230 -7.16 -24.46 -9.74
N VAL A 231 -7.03 -23.63 -10.77
CA VAL A 231 -5.74 -23.37 -11.43
C VAL A 231 -5.60 -21.88 -11.68
N LYS A 232 -4.41 -21.33 -11.42
CA LYS A 232 -4.04 -20.00 -11.88
C LYS A 232 -3.46 -20.11 -13.29
N VAL A 233 -4.07 -19.42 -14.24
CA VAL A 233 -3.73 -19.48 -15.65
C VAL A 233 -3.44 -18.10 -16.17
N CYS A 234 -2.33 -17.94 -16.88
CA CYS A 234 -2.02 -16.72 -17.62
C CYS A 234 -2.04 -17.03 -19.11
N GLY A 235 -2.44 -16.06 -19.92
CA GLY A 235 -2.57 -16.27 -21.35
C GLY A 235 -3.07 -15.04 -22.11
N GLN A 236 -3.43 -15.28 -23.36
CA GLN A 236 -3.91 -14.24 -24.28
C GLN A 236 -5.28 -14.61 -24.82
N MET A 237 -6.16 -13.64 -24.96
CA MET A 237 -7.49 -13.86 -25.54
C MET A 237 -7.35 -14.09 -27.04
N VAL A 238 -7.75 -15.27 -27.51
CA VAL A 238 -7.70 -15.67 -28.91
C VAL A 238 -9.07 -16.11 -29.39
N LYS A 239 -9.32 -15.94 -30.68
CA LYS A 239 -10.45 -16.60 -31.34
C LYS A 239 -10.09 -18.06 -31.61
N TYR A 240 -11.00 -18.98 -31.35
CA TYR A 240 -10.83 -20.40 -31.67
C TYR A 240 -12.04 -20.92 -32.46
N PRO A 241 -11.85 -21.87 -33.38
CA PRO A 241 -12.95 -22.44 -34.15
C PRO A 241 -13.82 -23.33 -33.24
N ILE A 242 -15.12 -23.02 -33.17
CA ILE A 242 -16.13 -23.89 -32.55
C ILE A 242 -16.60 -24.91 -33.60
N ASP A 243 -16.87 -24.46 -34.82
CA ASP A 243 -17.22 -25.28 -35.98
C ASP A 243 -16.69 -24.62 -37.27
N ALA A 244 -17.03 -25.16 -38.44
CA ALA A 244 -16.58 -24.67 -39.74
C ALA A 244 -16.99 -23.20 -40.06
N SER A 245 -17.96 -22.66 -39.33
CA SER A 245 -18.55 -21.33 -39.55
C SER A 245 -18.52 -20.40 -38.33
N THR A 246 -18.24 -20.94 -37.14
CA THR A 246 -18.37 -20.21 -35.86
C THR A 246 -17.04 -20.15 -35.12
N THR A 247 -16.63 -18.96 -34.70
CA THR A 247 -15.46 -18.76 -33.82
C THR A 247 -15.88 -18.33 -32.43
N GLY A 248 -15.36 -19.00 -31.40
CA GLY A 248 -15.47 -18.59 -30.00
C GLY A 248 -14.30 -17.72 -29.57
N LEU A 249 -14.43 -17.04 -28.43
CA LEU A 249 -13.34 -16.31 -27.80
C LEU A 249 -12.90 -17.08 -26.54
N GLY A 250 -11.61 -17.28 -26.35
CA GLY A 250 -11.07 -18.00 -25.19
C GLY A 250 -9.63 -17.63 -24.89
N LEU A 251 -9.18 -17.92 -23.67
CA LEU A 251 -7.84 -17.61 -23.20
C LEU A 251 -6.87 -18.72 -23.59
N LYS A 252 -5.96 -18.44 -24.53
CA LYS A 252 -4.85 -19.34 -24.88
C LYS A 252 -3.82 -19.32 -23.76
N ILE A 253 -3.68 -20.46 -23.08
CA ILE A 253 -2.83 -20.55 -21.89
C ILE A 253 -1.34 -20.55 -22.29
N THR A 254 -0.56 -19.68 -21.66
CA THR A 254 0.91 -19.64 -21.70
C THR A 254 1.52 -20.20 -20.41
N LYS A 255 0.86 -19.98 -19.27
CA LYS A 255 1.30 -20.43 -17.94
C LYS A 255 0.15 -21.02 -17.15
N LEU A 256 0.41 -22.11 -16.41
CA LEU A 256 -0.55 -22.74 -15.50
C LEU A 256 0.15 -23.15 -14.20
N GLU A 257 -0.49 -22.85 -13.07
CA GLU A 257 -0.05 -23.23 -11.73
C GLU A 257 -1.25 -23.76 -10.92
N PRO A 258 -1.11 -24.85 -10.14
CA PRO A 258 -2.15 -25.29 -9.23
C PRO A 258 -2.42 -24.24 -8.15
N THR A 259 -3.67 -24.13 -7.69
CA THR A 259 -4.04 -23.23 -6.58
C THR A 259 -5.19 -23.82 -5.76
N GLU A 260 -5.51 -23.20 -4.63
CA GLU A 260 -6.57 -23.65 -3.72
C GLU A 260 -7.96 -23.23 -4.21
N CYS A 261 -8.98 -24.04 -3.91
CA CYS A 261 -10.38 -23.75 -4.24
C CYS A 261 -11.17 -23.21 -3.03
N PRO A 262 -12.22 -22.40 -3.27
CA PRO A 262 -12.72 -21.91 -4.57
C PRO A 262 -11.90 -20.74 -5.13
N CYS A 263 -11.82 -20.60 -6.45
CA CYS A 263 -11.15 -19.45 -7.09
C CYS A 263 -11.84 -18.10 -6.86
N GLN A 264 -12.96 -18.06 -6.12
CA GLN A 264 -13.67 -16.82 -5.85
C GLN A 264 -12.72 -15.78 -5.25
N GLU A 265 -12.58 -14.63 -5.91
CA GLU A 265 -12.75 -13.42 -5.15
C GLU A 265 -14.18 -13.52 -4.60
N THR A 266 -14.30 -13.81 -3.30
CA THR A 266 -15.45 -13.25 -2.59
C THR A 266 -15.50 -11.80 -3.01
N GLN A 267 -16.45 -11.41 -3.89
CA GLN A 267 -16.71 -10.02 -4.28
C GLN A 267 -16.47 -9.21 -3.03
N LYS A 268 -15.38 -8.41 -3.02
CA LYS A 268 -14.77 -7.94 -1.77
C LYS A 268 -15.90 -7.41 -0.90
N GLU A 269 -16.26 -8.17 0.14
CA GLU A 269 -17.37 -7.80 1.01
C GLU A 269 -16.93 -6.48 1.63
N GLU A 270 -17.50 -5.37 1.16
CA GLU A 270 -17.15 -4.08 1.70
C GLU A 270 -17.92 -3.97 3.01
N CYS A 271 -17.19 -3.97 4.12
CA CYS A 271 -17.76 -3.67 5.41
C CYS A 271 -17.73 -2.16 5.61
N ILE A 272 -18.91 -1.56 5.65
CA ILE A 272 -19.09 -0.14 5.92
C ILE A 272 -19.85 0.04 7.23
N CYS A 273 -19.54 1.12 7.93
CA CYS A 273 -20.30 1.53 9.09
C CYS A 273 -21.07 2.79 8.74
N LEU A 274 -22.38 2.81 9.02
CA LEU A 274 -23.25 3.91 8.64
C LEU A 274 -24.36 4.11 9.68
N GLU A 275 -24.79 5.36 9.81
CA GLU A 275 -25.99 5.74 10.53
C GLU A 275 -27.18 5.66 9.57
N ILE A 276 -28.25 4.99 9.99
CA ILE A 276 -29.46 4.85 9.18
C ILE A 276 -30.22 6.17 9.19
N THR A 277 -30.43 6.73 8.01
CA THR A 277 -31.16 7.98 7.81
C THR A 277 -32.64 7.74 7.50
N ASP A 278 -32.95 6.61 6.86
CA ASP A 278 -34.33 6.22 6.52
C ASP A 278 -34.42 4.71 6.20
N SER A 279 -35.62 4.13 6.26
CA SER A 279 -35.85 2.72 5.95
C SER A 279 -37.26 2.48 5.38
N SER A 280 -37.35 1.75 4.27
CA SER A 280 -38.60 1.31 3.66
C SER A 280 -38.64 -0.22 3.65
N CYS A 281 -39.50 -0.79 4.50
CA CYS A 281 -39.63 -2.23 4.70
C CYS A 281 -41.08 -2.66 4.43
N SER A 282 -41.40 -2.83 3.15
CA SER A 282 -42.72 -3.25 2.67
C SER A 282 -42.57 -4.40 1.66
N ASP A 283 -43.63 -5.16 1.43
CA ASP A 283 -43.56 -6.34 0.55
C ASP A 283 -43.03 -5.96 -0.85
N GLY A 284 -41.87 -6.52 -1.20
CA GLY A 284 -41.16 -6.24 -2.45
C GLY A 284 -40.15 -5.08 -2.41
N LYS A 285 -40.04 -4.33 -1.30
CA LYS A 285 -39.02 -3.30 -1.08
C LYS A 285 -38.51 -3.34 0.37
N TYR A 286 -37.32 -3.92 0.55
CA TYR A 286 -36.62 -4.00 1.83
C TYR A 286 -35.31 -3.22 1.72
N ILE A 287 -35.40 -1.91 1.85
CA ILE A 287 -34.28 -0.99 1.60
C ILE A 287 -34.08 -0.09 2.82
N ALA A 288 -32.82 0.12 3.22
CA ALA A 288 -32.45 1.16 4.17
C ALA A 288 -31.46 2.15 3.54
N TYR A 289 -31.55 3.41 3.92
CA TYR A 289 -30.61 4.45 3.52
C TYR A 289 -29.72 4.80 4.70
N GLY A 290 -28.42 4.86 4.45
CA GLY A 290 -27.43 5.14 5.48
C GLY A 290 -26.41 6.19 5.06
N LYS A 291 -25.81 6.86 6.03
CA LYS A 291 -24.75 7.84 5.81
C LYS A 291 -23.52 7.50 6.67
N GLN A 292 -22.34 7.51 6.04
CA GLN A 292 -21.05 7.40 6.72
C GLN A 292 -20.61 8.77 7.27
N SER A 293 -19.70 8.85 8.24
CA SER A 293 -19.24 10.14 8.77
C SER A 293 -18.50 11.00 7.75
N ASN A 294 -17.90 10.39 6.73
CA ASN A 294 -17.28 11.10 5.62
C ASN A 294 -18.30 11.77 4.68
N GLY A 295 -19.60 11.65 4.96
CA GLY A 295 -20.68 12.26 4.21
C GLY A 295 -21.28 11.37 3.12
N ARG A 296 -20.65 10.23 2.79
CA ARG A 296 -21.08 9.32 1.73
C ARG A 296 -22.39 8.62 2.10
N THR A 297 -23.33 8.61 1.17
CA THR A 297 -24.65 7.99 1.32
C THR A 297 -24.72 6.64 0.63
N TRP A 298 -25.46 5.74 1.25
CA TRP A 298 -25.60 4.34 0.87
C TRP A 298 -27.07 3.93 0.84
N MET A 299 -27.38 3.00 -0.07
CA MET A 299 -28.66 2.30 -0.16
C MET A 299 -28.39 0.82 0.06
N LEU A 300 -28.93 0.28 1.15
CA LEU A 300 -28.79 -1.10 1.58
C LEU A 300 -29.98 -1.93 1.12
N GLU A 301 -29.75 -2.98 0.37
CA GLU A 301 -30.74 -4.01 0.09
C GLU A 301 -30.69 -5.05 1.22
N LEU A 302 -31.80 -5.17 1.93
CA LEU A 302 -31.94 -5.97 3.15
C LEU A 302 -32.88 -7.18 2.90
N GLY A 303 -32.77 -8.19 3.76
CA GLY A 303 -33.77 -9.26 3.82
C GLY A 303 -35.06 -8.80 4.50
N PRO A 304 -36.20 -9.48 4.23
CA PRO A 304 -37.50 -9.16 4.83
C PRO A 304 -37.47 -9.15 6.36
N ASP A 305 -36.71 -10.07 6.95
CA ASP A 305 -36.66 -10.28 8.40
C ASP A 305 -35.82 -9.24 9.15
N ILE A 306 -34.86 -8.63 8.45
CA ILE A 306 -33.85 -7.75 9.07
C ILE A 306 -34.14 -6.28 8.80
N CYS A 307 -34.89 -5.95 7.75
CA CYS A 307 -35.17 -4.57 7.37
C CYS A 307 -35.80 -3.76 8.53
N LYS A 308 -36.69 -4.39 9.29
CA LYS A 308 -37.37 -3.75 10.44
C LYS A 308 -36.42 -3.37 11.60
N LEU A 309 -35.21 -3.91 11.63
CA LEU A 309 -34.20 -3.60 12.64
C LEU A 309 -33.43 -2.30 12.30
N PHE A 310 -33.35 -1.97 11.01
CA PHE A 310 -32.60 -0.84 10.48
C PHE A 310 -33.45 0.43 10.54
N VAL A 311 -33.67 0.97 11.73
CA VAL A 311 -34.49 2.17 11.95
C VAL A 311 -33.64 3.44 11.97
N LYS A 312 -34.23 4.57 11.57
CA LYS A 312 -33.57 5.88 11.57
C LYS A 312 -32.89 6.20 12.91
N GLY A 313 -31.65 6.68 12.85
CA GLY A 313 -30.82 7.04 14.01
C GLY A 313 -30.06 5.88 14.65
N THR A 314 -30.12 4.68 14.09
CA THR A 314 -29.30 3.54 14.54
C THR A 314 -28.05 3.39 13.69
N CYS A 315 -26.95 2.92 14.30
CA CYS A 315 -25.70 2.68 13.62
C CYS A 315 -25.44 1.19 13.43
N TRP A 316 -24.95 0.85 12.24
CA TRP A 316 -24.73 -0.53 11.85
C TRP A 316 -23.43 -0.65 11.09
N LYS A 317 -22.66 -1.69 11.43
CA LYS A 317 -21.60 -2.20 10.59
C LYS A 317 -22.21 -3.24 9.68
N VAL A 318 -22.29 -2.94 8.39
CA VAL A 318 -22.85 -3.82 7.38
C VAL A 318 -21.76 -4.23 6.40
N CYS A 319 -21.67 -5.52 6.13
CA CYS A 319 -20.83 -6.06 5.08
C CYS A 319 -21.74 -6.58 3.98
N GLY A 320 -21.34 -6.35 2.74
CA GLY A 320 -22.13 -6.77 1.62
C GLY A 320 -21.46 -6.54 0.29
N ILE A 321 -22.18 -6.92 -0.75
CA ILE A 321 -21.74 -6.80 -2.13
C ILE A 321 -22.14 -5.42 -2.62
N VAL A 322 -21.16 -4.60 -2.99
CA VAL A 322 -21.40 -3.28 -3.57
C VAL A 322 -21.81 -3.43 -5.03
N THR A 323 -22.96 -2.84 -5.38
CA THR A 323 -23.48 -2.82 -6.75
C THR A 323 -23.44 -1.40 -7.31
N ALA A 324 -23.29 -1.29 -8.64
CA ALA A 324 -23.21 0.00 -9.30
C ALA A 324 -24.51 0.82 -9.05
N PRO A 325 -24.40 2.13 -8.76
CA PRO A 325 -25.59 2.97 -8.64
C PRO A 325 -26.35 3.03 -9.96
N THR A 326 -27.68 2.98 -9.91
CA THR A 326 -28.55 3.01 -11.11
C THR A 326 -28.59 4.37 -11.81
N THR A 327 -28.10 5.43 -11.17
CA THR A 327 -28.06 6.78 -11.70
C THR A 327 -26.73 7.45 -11.36
N ARG A 328 -26.21 8.25 -12.29
CA ARG A 328 -24.95 9.01 -12.11
C ARG A 328 -25.15 10.01 -10.96
N GLY A 329 -24.39 9.86 -9.87
CA GLY A 329 -24.51 10.70 -8.66
C GLY A 329 -25.52 10.20 -7.60
N GLY A 330 -26.12 9.02 -7.78
CA GLY A 330 -26.96 8.38 -6.76
C GLY A 330 -26.16 7.77 -5.59
N PRO A 331 -26.83 7.39 -4.49
CA PRO A 331 -26.18 6.72 -3.36
C PRO A 331 -25.58 5.38 -3.81
N ALA A 332 -24.42 5.02 -3.25
CA ALA A 332 -23.80 3.73 -3.51
C ALA A 332 -24.71 2.59 -3.01
N LYS A 333 -24.83 1.51 -3.77
CA LYS A 333 -25.75 0.41 -3.45
C LYS A 333 -24.99 -0.76 -2.87
N MET A 334 -25.55 -1.41 -1.85
CA MET A 334 -24.97 -2.61 -1.25
C MET A 334 -26.06 -3.63 -0.93
N LYS A 335 -25.86 -4.88 -1.35
CA LYS A 335 -26.65 -6.01 -0.88
C LYS A 335 -26.02 -6.57 0.39
N VAL A 336 -26.71 -6.43 1.51
CA VAL A 336 -26.17 -6.78 2.83
C VAL A 336 -26.14 -8.29 3.01
N THR A 337 -24.97 -8.83 3.36
CA THR A 337 -24.75 -10.25 3.66
C THR A 337 -24.50 -10.48 5.15
N LYS A 338 -23.88 -9.52 5.84
CA LYS A 338 -23.65 -9.54 7.29
C LYS A 338 -23.94 -8.17 7.89
N TYR A 339 -24.41 -8.16 9.13
CA TYR A 339 -24.68 -6.93 9.85
C TYR A 339 -24.45 -7.10 11.35
N GLU A 340 -24.02 -6.02 11.98
CA GLU A 340 -23.80 -5.90 13.41
C GLU A 340 -24.29 -4.52 13.86
N LYS A 341 -25.14 -4.48 14.89
CA LYS A 341 -25.56 -3.23 15.49
C LYS A 341 -24.40 -2.67 16.30
N VAL A 342 -24.10 -1.39 16.11
CA VAL A 342 -23.03 -0.70 16.84
C VAL A 342 -23.56 0.60 17.45
N ASP A 343 -22.79 1.17 18.37
CA ASP A 343 -23.09 2.48 18.93
C ASP A 343 -22.68 3.60 17.96
N CYS A 344 -23.48 4.67 17.90
CA CYS A 344 -23.19 5.83 17.07
C CYS A 344 -22.16 6.76 17.75
N PRO A 345 -21.23 7.40 17.00
CA PRO A 345 -21.06 7.40 15.55
C PRO A 345 -20.16 6.27 15.00
N CYS A 346 -20.46 5.85 13.77
CA CYS A 346 -19.98 4.59 13.17
C CYS A 346 -18.50 4.58 12.68
N ASP A 347 -17.74 5.68 12.75
CA ASP A 347 -16.40 5.73 12.15
C ASP A 347 -15.25 5.53 13.15
N SER A 348 -14.75 4.28 13.20
CA SER A 348 -13.43 3.93 13.73
C SER A 348 -12.39 3.88 12.60
N GLY A 349 -12.22 5.00 11.89
CA GLY A 349 -10.98 5.25 11.16
C GLY A 349 -9.87 5.53 12.16
N GLN A 350 -8.86 4.65 12.22
CA GLN A 350 -7.71 4.67 13.15
C GLN A 350 -8.02 5.29 14.52
N THR A 351 -8.52 4.46 15.44
CA THR A 351 -8.67 4.82 16.85
C THR A 351 -7.28 5.06 17.45
N GLU A 352 -6.82 6.31 17.42
CA GLU A 352 -5.68 6.74 18.22
C GLU A 352 -6.15 6.99 19.65
N CYS A 353 -5.37 6.52 20.62
CA CYS A 353 -5.64 6.75 22.03
C CYS A 353 -4.76 7.88 22.54
N TYR A 354 -5.40 8.92 23.06
CA TYR A 354 -4.76 10.07 23.68
C TYR A 354 -4.91 9.97 25.18
N CYS A 355 -3.83 10.26 25.90
CA CYS A 355 -3.94 10.43 27.33
C CYS A 355 -4.11 11.92 27.65
N VAL A 356 -5.13 12.23 28.44
CA VAL A 356 -5.56 13.59 28.71
C VAL A 356 -5.81 13.81 30.21
N THR A 357 -5.46 15.00 30.69
CA THR A 357 -5.83 15.49 32.02
C THR A 357 -7.09 16.32 31.91
N VAL A 358 -8.09 16.03 32.75
CA VAL A 358 -9.35 16.78 32.76
C VAL A 358 -9.14 18.15 33.39
N LEU A 359 -9.51 19.19 32.67
CA LEU A 359 -9.54 20.57 33.16
C LEU A 359 -10.92 20.93 33.70
N LYS A 360 -11.96 20.52 32.97
CA LYS A 360 -13.36 20.79 33.30
C LYS A 360 -14.26 19.73 32.65
N ALA A 361 -15.32 19.32 33.34
CA ALA A 361 -16.38 18.47 32.78
C ALA A 361 -17.69 19.28 32.67
N ASP A 362 -18.37 19.19 31.53
CA ASP A 362 -19.71 19.71 31.31
C ASP A 362 -20.65 18.58 30.90
N CYS A 363 -21.23 17.94 31.91
CA CYS A 363 -22.09 16.77 31.73
C CYS A 363 -23.54 17.11 31.39
N ASN A 364 -23.89 18.40 31.43
CA ASN A 364 -25.21 18.89 31.04
C ASN A 364 -25.25 19.34 29.57
N ALA A 365 -24.10 19.44 28.91
CA ALA A 365 -24.01 19.61 27.47
C ALA A 365 -24.61 18.40 26.73
N ASN A 366 -25.18 18.65 25.55
CA ASN A 366 -25.73 17.59 24.69
C ASN A 366 -25.04 17.65 23.31
N PRO A 367 -24.10 16.72 23.02
CA PRO A 367 -23.60 15.63 23.86
C PRO A 367 -22.71 16.09 25.05
N PRO A 368 -22.50 15.27 26.10
CA PRO A 368 -21.63 15.61 27.24
C PRO A 368 -20.18 15.86 26.82
N VAL A 369 -19.50 16.81 27.45
CA VAL A 369 -18.16 17.26 27.03
C VAL A 369 -17.17 17.30 28.19
N LEU A 370 -15.96 16.79 27.96
CA LEU A 370 -14.80 17.04 28.82
C LEU A 370 -13.83 18.00 28.13
N TYR A 371 -13.42 19.04 28.82
CA TYR A 371 -12.32 19.91 28.44
C TYR A 371 -11.06 19.36 29.05
N THR A 372 -10.09 19.02 28.20
CA THR A 372 -8.91 18.26 28.62
C THR A 372 -7.65 18.83 28.02
N LYS A 373 -6.50 18.42 28.56
CA LYS A 373 -5.17 18.77 28.04
C LYS A 373 -4.37 17.49 27.83
N ASP A 374 -3.78 17.33 26.65
CA ASP A 374 -2.94 16.16 26.36
C ASP A 374 -1.51 16.31 26.94
N THR A 375 -0.72 15.25 26.81
CA THR A 375 0.68 15.21 27.30
C THR A 375 1.60 16.25 26.66
N LYS A 376 1.25 16.77 25.47
CA LYS A 376 1.99 17.82 24.76
C LYS A 376 1.49 19.22 25.11
N GLY A 377 0.54 19.32 26.04
CA GLY A 377 -0.06 20.57 26.49
C GLY A 377 -1.11 21.14 25.55
N ARG A 378 -1.59 20.37 24.56
CA ARG A 378 -2.67 20.78 23.66
C ARG A 378 -4.01 20.62 24.36
N GLU A 379 -4.86 21.65 24.27
CA GLU A 379 -6.24 21.56 24.75
C GLU A 379 -7.10 20.78 23.77
N ILE A 380 -7.81 19.79 24.28
CA ILE A 380 -8.66 18.89 23.49
C ILE A 380 -10.04 18.82 24.15
N LYS A 381 -11.09 19.07 23.36
CA LYS A 381 -12.46 18.80 23.76
C LYS A 381 -12.81 17.35 23.45
N VAL A 382 -13.11 16.58 24.48
CA VAL A 382 -13.55 15.19 24.36
C VAL A 382 -15.06 15.16 24.44
N ILE A 383 -15.69 14.84 23.32
CA ILE A 383 -17.14 14.65 23.21
C ILE A 383 -17.45 13.19 23.57
N LEU A 384 -18.28 13.00 24.58
CA LEU A 384 -18.69 11.70 25.08
C LEU A 384 -20.02 11.28 24.45
N THR A 385 -20.18 9.98 24.19
CA THR A 385 -21.46 9.41 23.80
C THR A 385 -22.41 9.34 25.00
N SER A 386 -23.70 9.18 24.74
CA SER A 386 -24.76 9.24 25.78
C SER A 386 -24.61 8.16 26.86
N ASP A 387 -24.07 7.00 26.51
CA ASP A 387 -23.76 5.87 27.39
C ASP A 387 -22.54 6.14 28.31
N MET A 388 -21.68 7.09 27.94
CA MET A 388 -20.52 7.52 28.73
C MET A 388 -20.85 8.66 29.71
N LEU A 389 -22.13 9.02 29.88
CA LEU A 389 -22.56 10.08 30.81
C LEU A 389 -22.05 9.85 32.25
N ARG A 390 -22.05 8.59 32.72
CA ARG A 390 -21.49 8.24 34.05
C ARG A 390 -20.01 8.59 34.17
N ILE A 391 -19.26 8.45 33.08
CA ILE A 391 -17.82 8.75 33.04
C ILE A 391 -17.60 10.25 33.13
N CYS A 392 -18.47 11.06 32.53
CA CYS A 392 -18.43 12.51 32.66
C CYS A 392 -18.47 12.97 34.13
N TYR A 393 -19.36 12.37 34.94
CA TYR A 393 -19.47 12.70 36.37
C TYR A 393 -18.29 12.18 37.22
N LEU A 394 -17.58 11.15 36.74
CA LEU A 394 -16.39 10.60 37.41
C LEU A 394 -15.11 11.37 37.04
N ALA A 395 -15.07 11.97 35.85
CA ALA A 395 -13.96 12.76 35.32
C ALA A 395 -13.86 14.14 36.00
N LYS A 396 -13.35 14.16 37.24
CA LYS A 396 -13.11 15.41 37.98
C LYS A 396 -11.88 16.16 37.45
N PRO A 397 -11.85 17.51 37.56
CA PRO A 397 -10.63 18.28 37.25
C PRO A 397 -9.40 17.70 37.95
N GLY A 398 -8.30 17.54 37.21
CA GLY A 398 -7.04 16.96 37.66
C GLY A 398 -6.93 15.43 37.50
N THR A 399 -8.00 14.73 37.14
CA THR A 399 -7.94 13.28 36.85
C THR A 399 -7.43 13.01 35.43
N CYS A 400 -6.74 11.88 35.24
CA CYS A 400 -6.19 11.48 33.95
C CYS A 400 -7.01 10.34 33.33
N TRP A 401 -7.19 10.44 32.02
CA TRP A 401 -8.00 9.50 31.26
C TRP A 401 -7.34 9.17 29.94
N LYS A 402 -7.36 7.89 29.56
CA LYS A 402 -7.02 7.44 28.21
C LYS A 402 -8.30 7.46 27.38
N VAL A 403 -8.31 8.30 26.35
CA VAL A 403 -9.44 8.53 25.45
C VAL A 403 -9.05 8.07 24.06
N CYS A 404 -9.74 7.07 23.52
CA CYS A 404 -9.52 6.63 22.15
C CYS A 404 -10.62 7.17 21.25
N GLY A 405 -10.23 7.74 20.11
CA GLY A 405 -11.15 8.30 19.15
C GLY A 405 -10.42 9.05 18.05
N LYS A 406 -11.17 9.55 17.08
CA LYS A 406 -10.60 10.33 15.98
C LYS A 406 -10.37 11.78 16.43
N LEU A 407 -9.11 12.20 16.51
CA LEU A 407 -8.75 13.60 16.72
C LEU A 407 -9.03 14.41 15.45
N THR A 408 -9.91 15.38 15.58
CA THR A 408 -10.33 16.28 14.50
C THR A 408 -9.95 17.71 14.88
N ARG A 409 -9.33 18.44 13.96
CA ARG A 409 -9.13 19.88 14.11
C ARG A 409 -10.25 20.60 13.37
N LEU A 410 -11.04 21.40 14.09
CA LEU A 410 -12.10 22.20 13.49
C LEU A 410 -11.53 23.44 12.78
N ASP A 411 -12.31 24.04 11.88
CA ASP A 411 -11.94 25.30 11.19
C ASP A 411 -11.71 26.46 12.18
N SER A 412 -12.30 26.38 13.39
CA SER A 412 -12.04 27.28 14.51
C SER A 412 -10.64 27.14 15.13
N GLY A 413 -9.86 26.14 14.71
CA GLY A 413 -8.56 25.80 15.25
C GLY A 413 -8.60 24.88 16.47
N GLU A 414 -9.78 24.57 17.01
CA GLU A 414 -9.97 23.71 18.18
C GLU A 414 -9.74 22.23 17.85
N TYR A 415 -9.15 21.49 18.80
CA TYR A 415 -9.01 20.04 18.71
C TYR A 415 -10.17 19.34 19.43
N VAL A 416 -10.82 18.43 18.73
CA VAL A 416 -11.98 17.69 19.22
C VAL A 416 -11.76 16.20 19.00
N ILE A 417 -12.05 15.39 20.02
CA ILE A 417 -12.12 13.93 19.92
C ILE A 417 -13.55 13.50 20.22
N TYR A 418 -14.13 12.72 19.32
CA TYR A 418 -15.32 11.94 19.63
C TYR A 418 -14.87 10.63 20.27
N ALA A 419 -15.10 10.49 21.58
CA ALA A 419 -14.61 9.35 22.35
C ALA A 419 -15.36 8.08 21.93
N SER A 420 -14.61 7.09 21.44
CA SER A 420 -15.09 5.72 21.22
C SER A 420 -14.90 4.85 22.45
N THR A 421 -13.84 5.09 23.22
CA THR A 421 -13.60 4.51 24.53
C THR A 421 -12.91 5.51 25.43
N ILE A 422 -13.17 5.45 26.72
CA ILE A 422 -12.53 6.28 27.73
C ILE A 422 -12.35 5.47 29.02
N THR A 423 -11.12 5.45 29.53
CA THR A 423 -10.76 4.70 30.74
C THR A 423 -9.90 5.54 31.65
N ALA A 424 -10.15 5.47 32.96
CA ALA A 424 -9.30 6.14 33.95
C ALA A 424 -7.87 5.59 33.86
N THR A 425 -6.89 6.46 34.10
CA THR A 425 -5.46 6.11 34.10
C THR A 425 -4.73 7.02 35.08
N ASP A 426 -3.52 6.63 35.48
CA ASP A 426 -2.73 7.39 36.44
C ASP A 426 -2.18 8.71 35.85
N CYS A 427 -2.04 9.71 36.72
CA CYS A 427 -1.37 10.97 36.41
C CYS A 427 0.11 10.94 36.85
N PRO A 428 1.06 11.43 36.03
CA PRO A 428 0.87 11.89 34.66
C PRO A 428 0.67 10.71 33.70
N CYS A 429 -0.23 10.93 32.74
CA CYS A 429 -0.49 10.10 31.59
C CYS A 429 0.73 9.33 31.06
N ALA A 430 0.81 8.02 31.32
CA ALA A 430 1.94 7.18 30.93
C ALA A 430 1.98 6.95 29.40
N GLY A 431 2.69 7.84 28.71
CA GLY A 431 3.12 7.75 27.33
C GLY A 431 4.33 8.67 27.15
N SER A 432 5.52 8.07 27.31
CA SER A 432 6.87 8.66 27.41
C SER A 432 7.14 9.53 28.66
N GLN A 433 7.25 8.88 29.81
CA GLN A 433 8.40 9.20 30.67
C GLN A 433 9.60 8.45 30.10
N ASP A 434 10.75 9.11 29.99
CA ASP A 434 12.02 8.45 29.66
C ASP A 434 12.25 7.34 30.69
N CYS A 435 11.92 6.10 30.32
CA CYS A 435 12.21 4.94 31.13
C CYS A 435 13.26 4.11 30.39
N LYS A 436 14.18 3.54 31.14
CA LYS A 436 15.16 2.63 30.59
C LYS A 436 14.56 1.24 30.56
N TRP A 437 14.35 0.70 29.36
CA TRP A 437 14.02 -0.71 29.19
C TRP A 437 15.24 -1.57 29.50
N MET A 438 15.06 -2.56 30.38
CA MET A 438 16.13 -3.45 30.83
C MET A 438 15.65 -4.89 30.81
N ARG A 439 16.47 -5.76 30.22
CA ARG A 439 16.24 -7.20 30.17
C ARG A 439 16.97 -7.92 31.30
N GLY A 440 16.38 -9.01 31.75
CA GLY A 440 16.88 -9.80 32.85
C GLY A 440 15.84 -10.80 33.35
N ILE A 441 16.16 -11.38 34.50
CA ILE A 441 15.36 -12.41 35.16
C ILE A 441 14.72 -11.79 36.39
N VAL A 442 13.39 -11.95 36.51
CA VAL A 442 12.70 -11.64 37.75
C VAL A 442 12.97 -12.75 38.76
N SER A 443 13.77 -12.46 39.78
CA SER A 443 14.16 -13.41 40.83
C SER A 443 13.04 -13.63 41.85
N TYR A 444 12.42 -12.53 42.29
CA TYR A 444 11.33 -12.55 43.25
C TYR A 444 10.47 -11.30 43.14
N VAL A 445 9.22 -11.41 43.60
CA VAL A 445 8.32 -10.29 43.84
C VAL A 445 7.79 -10.42 45.27
N ARG A 446 7.92 -9.38 46.07
CA ARG A 446 7.45 -9.36 47.47
C ARG A 446 6.80 -8.03 47.81
N TYR A 447 5.90 -8.03 48.77
CA TYR A 447 5.35 -6.81 49.34
C TYR A 447 6.08 -6.48 50.64
N ALA A 448 6.73 -5.32 50.71
CA ALA A 448 7.48 -4.87 51.89
C ALA A 448 7.51 -3.34 51.95
N ASN A 449 7.44 -2.75 53.15
CA ASN A 449 7.41 -1.30 53.38
C ASN A 449 6.28 -0.58 52.61
N ASN A 450 5.06 -1.16 52.61
CA ASN A 450 3.88 -0.68 51.88
C ASN A 450 4.10 -0.48 50.37
N LYS A 451 5.08 -1.18 49.77
CA LYS A 451 5.30 -1.17 48.33
C LYS A 451 5.63 -2.56 47.80
N TRP A 452 5.29 -2.83 46.54
CA TRP A 452 5.77 -4.02 45.85
C TRP A 452 7.24 -3.84 45.47
N GLN A 453 8.05 -4.86 45.77
CA GLN A 453 9.46 -4.92 45.45
C GLN A 453 9.71 -6.08 44.50
N VAL A 454 10.42 -5.82 43.41
CA VAL A 454 10.80 -6.79 42.39
C VAL A 454 12.32 -6.94 42.39
N GLY A 455 12.81 -8.12 42.75
CA GLY A 455 14.20 -8.48 42.58
C GLY A 455 14.44 -8.84 41.11
N PHE A 456 15.34 -8.11 40.45
CA PHE A 456 15.61 -8.26 39.03
C PHE A 456 17.11 -8.45 38.79
N LYS A 457 17.48 -9.60 38.23
CA LYS A 457 18.84 -9.96 37.86
C LYS A 457 19.07 -9.67 36.39
N ARG A 458 19.92 -8.69 36.11
CA ARG A 458 20.28 -8.24 34.77
C ARG A 458 21.22 -9.25 34.10
N CYS A 459 21.33 -9.17 32.77
CA CYS A 459 22.18 -10.09 32.00
C CYS A 459 23.69 -9.98 32.29
N ASP A 460 24.13 -8.87 32.88
CA ASP A 460 25.50 -8.68 33.38
C ASP A 460 25.74 -9.37 34.76
N GLY A 461 24.73 -10.05 35.30
CA GLY A 461 24.77 -10.74 36.58
C GLY A 461 24.43 -9.87 37.80
N THR A 462 24.23 -8.57 37.63
CA THR A 462 23.86 -7.66 38.72
C THR A 462 22.39 -7.84 39.12
N GLU A 463 22.13 -7.94 40.42
CA GLU A 463 20.78 -8.01 40.96
C GLU A 463 20.41 -6.71 41.65
N THR A 464 19.29 -6.11 41.24
CA THR A 464 18.79 -4.85 41.78
C THR A 464 17.33 -5.01 42.20
N VAL A 465 16.93 -4.33 43.28
CA VAL A 465 15.56 -4.33 43.76
C VAL A 465 14.87 -3.05 43.28
N TYR A 466 13.80 -3.21 42.51
CA TYR A 466 12.99 -2.11 42.03
C TYR A 466 11.64 -2.08 42.71
N VAL A 467 11.02 -0.91 42.73
CA VAL A 467 9.73 -0.70 43.37
C VAL A 467 8.63 -0.65 42.31
N ALA A 468 7.51 -1.32 42.52
CA ALA A 468 6.35 -1.27 41.63
C ALA A 468 5.15 -0.69 42.37
N ASN A 469 4.34 0.11 41.66
CA ASN A 469 3.06 0.60 42.18
C ASN A 469 2.01 -0.53 42.18
N GLU A 470 1.06 -0.50 43.13
CA GLU A 470 -0.07 -1.44 43.23
C GLU A 470 -0.91 -1.46 41.96
N ASP A 471 -1.13 -0.32 41.31
CA ASP A 471 -1.91 -0.22 40.07
C ASP A 471 -1.26 -1.01 38.91
N LEU A 472 0.08 -1.07 38.86
CA LEU A 472 0.84 -1.85 37.89
C LEU A 472 0.75 -3.37 38.17
N ILE A 473 0.65 -3.73 39.45
CA ILE A 473 0.45 -5.12 39.91
C ILE A 473 -1.00 -5.57 39.66
N ASP A 474 -1.97 -4.66 39.74
CA ASP A 474 -3.39 -4.95 39.54
C ASP A 474 -3.74 -5.13 38.05
N ILE A 475 -3.17 -4.32 37.15
CA ILE A 475 -3.24 -4.52 35.68
C ILE A 475 -2.63 -5.87 35.26
N THR A 476 -1.71 -6.41 36.06
CA THR A 476 -0.97 -7.64 35.77
C THR A 476 -1.53 -8.89 36.44
N ARG A 477 -2.69 -8.77 37.11
CA ARG A 477 -3.47 -9.93 37.60
C ARG A 477 -3.91 -10.90 36.49
N ARG A 478 -3.86 -10.52 35.20
CA ARG A 478 -4.02 -11.46 34.07
C ARG A 478 -2.80 -12.35 33.80
N TYR A 479 -1.60 -11.98 34.26
CA TYR A 479 -0.33 -12.72 33.99
C TYR A 479 0.45 -13.10 35.26
N LYS A 480 -0.10 -12.87 36.46
CA LYS A 480 0.49 -13.26 37.74
C LYS A 480 1.95 -12.79 37.92
N LEU A 481 2.23 -11.49 37.75
CA LEU A 481 3.59 -10.94 37.99
C LEU A 481 4.10 -11.29 39.40
N SER A 482 3.22 -11.27 40.40
CA SER A 482 3.53 -11.70 41.79
C SER A 482 3.96 -13.17 41.91
N GLN A 483 3.69 -14.00 40.91
CA GLN A 483 4.11 -15.41 40.83
C GLN A 483 5.12 -15.65 39.69
N TYR A 484 5.44 -14.63 38.90
CA TYR A 484 6.30 -14.76 37.73
C TYR A 484 7.77 -14.80 38.16
N LYS A 485 8.43 -15.91 37.86
CA LYS A 485 9.88 -16.09 37.93
C LYS A 485 10.34 -16.52 36.55
N GLY A 486 11.02 -15.62 35.86
CA GLY A 486 11.38 -15.84 34.45
C GLY A 486 11.88 -14.57 33.78
N CYS A 487 12.07 -14.66 32.48
CA CYS A 487 12.66 -13.61 31.68
C CYS A 487 11.69 -12.47 31.38
N ALA A 488 12.11 -11.24 31.66
CA ALA A 488 11.27 -10.07 31.44
C ALA A 488 12.08 -8.88 30.94
N GLU A 489 11.38 -7.95 30.28
CA GLU A 489 11.88 -6.59 30.06
C GLU A 489 11.10 -5.65 30.96
N LEU A 490 11.80 -4.89 31.81
CA LEU A 490 11.23 -3.90 32.72
C LEU A 490 11.51 -2.50 32.20
N CYS A 491 10.52 -1.61 32.28
CA CYS A 491 10.63 -0.17 32.01
C CYS A 491 10.74 0.55 33.35
N ILE A 492 11.91 1.12 33.61
CA ILE A 492 12.27 1.70 34.91
C ILE A 492 12.51 3.19 34.75
N ASN A 493 11.82 4.01 35.54
CA ASN A 493 11.99 5.46 35.54
C ASN A 493 13.24 5.89 36.33
N ASP A 494 13.57 7.18 36.30
CA ASP A 494 14.73 7.75 37.01
C ASP A 494 14.66 7.61 38.53
N ASN A 495 13.48 7.30 39.09
CA ASN A 495 13.26 7.05 40.52
C ASN A 495 13.44 5.57 40.91
N ASN A 496 13.95 4.72 40.00
CA ASN A 496 14.04 3.26 40.16
C ASN A 496 12.68 2.56 40.40
N GLU A 497 11.61 3.13 39.85
CA GLU A 497 10.28 2.54 39.90
C GLU A 497 9.94 1.86 38.57
N ILE A 498 9.30 0.70 38.65
CA ILE A 498 8.81 -0.04 37.50
C ILE A 498 7.50 0.63 37.06
N VAL A 499 7.53 1.19 35.86
CA VAL A 499 6.39 1.87 35.23
C VAL A 499 5.86 1.12 34.00
N GLY A 500 6.47 -0.03 33.67
CA GLY A 500 5.97 -0.96 32.66
C GLY A 500 6.80 -2.26 32.64
N TRP A 501 6.26 -3.33 32.05
CA TRP A 501 7.00 -4.58 31.85
C TRP A 501 6.38 -5.42 30.73
N LYS A 502 7.14 -6.42 30.26
CA LYS A 502 6.64 -7.53 29.44
C LYS A 502 7.40 -8.82 29.74
N ALA A 503 6.70 -9.96 29.68
CA ALA A 503 7.33 -11.28 29.72
C ALA A 503 8.04 -11.57 28.39
N LEU A 504 9.17 -12.26 28.46
CA LEU A 504 9.92 -12.74 27.32
C LEU A 504 10.00 -14.28 27.35
N PRO A 505 10.15 -14.94 26.19
CA PRO A 505 10.54 -16.35 26.14
C PRO A 505 11.91 -16.53 26.83
N ASP A 506 12.10 -17.63 27.56
CA ASP A 506 13.36 -17.89 28.28
C ASP A 506 14.59 -17.96 27.34
N GLN A 507 14.36 -18.28 26.06
CA GLN A 507 15.39 -18.33 25.02
C GLN A 507 15.93 -16.94 24.64
N ASP A 508 15.19 -15.87 24.92
CA ASP A 508 15.50 -14.49 24.50
C ASP A 508 16.05 -13.62 25.65
N CYS A 509 16.32 -14.23 26.80
CA CYS A 509 16.56 -13.52 28.06
C CYS A 509 17.84 -12.69 28.05
N CYS A 510 18.94 -13.35 27.72
CA CYS A 510 20.29 -12.79 27.69
C CYS A 510 21.01 -13.41 26.49
N PRO A 511 20.81 -12.86 25.27
CA PRO A 511 21.57 -13.31 24.11
C PRO A 511 23.06 -13.11 24.40
N LYS A 512 23.86 -14.14 24.09
CA LYS A 512 25.30 -14.16 24.33
C LYS A 512 26.05 -13.07 23.56
#